data_AF-A0A815R0L7-F1
#
_entry.id   AF-A0A815R0L7-F1
#
_cell.length_a   1.000
_cell.length_b   1.000
_cell.length_c   1.000
_cell.angle_alpha   90.00
_cell.angle_beta   90.00
_cell.angle_gamma   90.00
#
_symmetry.space_group_name_H-M   'P 1'
#
loop_
_entity.id
_entity.type
_entity.pdbx_description
1 polymer ?
#
loop_
_entity_poly.entity_id
_entity_poly.type
_entity_poly.pdbx_seq_one_letter_code
_entity_poly.pdbx_strand_id
1 'polypeptide(L)'
;MYEKEKERLRVEFEQEAFELRRQCEEERLTKRELERKYNELKEQYDSELDALNQNKNSDGLDLQLQTLNKSKKKGKMNKQTRDNMNPEEKLKRLHELEQKLIGGEEIDNEERKKKRKKKLNEMREKQEQRNHFSQAIDTNDEDVMMRVFSNAQEELHFTSKKLEQIRLENKRLKIDNADLQHEFEIDRQSYFNTIRTQEKQILLYRTMLEKMSNIVERNCNYSNLDKVIEQSRYDEERNVYFVPDPFLEDIQFPQVVNLSTPTNGRAFQSIPSSPSNNYYYNNQLSNMDPDEIERRYSRNIDVSTVPIGKIRNRRQEQLLNENALLQSIKMSPGQMNNLENDYMNRRLNPFESPSRLNRRYGYSPDA
;
A
#
# COMPACT_ATOMS: atom_id res chain seq x y z
N MET A 1 47.29 -17.89 -27.72
CA MET A 1 46.31 -17.74 -26.62
C MET A 1 46.33 -16.30 -26.11
N TYR A 2 47.46 -15.80 -25.61
CA TYR A 2 47.61 -14.44 -25.06
C TYR A 2 47.25 -13.28 -26.04
N GLU A 3 47.69 -13.35 -27.29
CA GLU A 3 47.36 -12.32 -28.32
C GLU A 3 45.84 -12.16 -28.53
N LYS A 4 45.13 -13.30 -28.52
CA LYS A 4 43.69 -13.34 -28.77
C LYS A 4 42.90 -12.78 -27.59
N GLU A 5 43.40 -12.97 -26.38
CA GLU A 5 42.81 -12.44 -25.16
C GLU A 5 43.05 -10.93 -25.03
N LYS A 6 44.24 -10.46 -25.40
CA LYS A 6 44.56 -9.02 -25.47
C LYS A 6 43.68 -8.29 -26.48
N GLU A 7 43.46 -8.87 -27.67
CA GLU A 7 42.61 -8.24 -28.68
C GLU A 7 41.14 -8.24 -28.26
N ARG A 8 40.68 -9.31 -27.60
CA ARG A 8 39.33 -9.35 -27.03
C ARG A 8 39.13 -8.23 -26.00
N LEU A 9 40.08 -8.05 -25.07
CA LEU A 9 40.01 -6.99 -24.05
C LEU A 9 39.98 -5.59 -24.67
N ARG A 10 40.73 -5.38 -25.75
CA ARG A 10 40.75 -4.10 -26.48
C ARG A 10 39.40 -3.80 -27.11
N VAL A 11 38.78 -4.79 -27.75
CA VAL A 11 37.46 -4.66 -28.36
C VAL A 11 36.39 -4.40 -27.30
N GLU A 12 36.44 -5.09 -26.16
CA GLU A 12 35.51 -4.86 -25.05
C GLU A 12 35.66 -3.43 -24.49
N PHE A 13 36.88 -2.94 -24.30
CA PHE A 13 37.13 -1.56 -23.85
C PHE A 13 36.65 -0.51 -24.87
N GLU A 14 36.86 -0.77 -26.16
CA GLU A 14 36.42 0.13 -27.23
C GLU A 14 34.89 0.19 -27.33
N GLN A 15 34.21 -0.94 -27.12
CA GLN A 15 32.75 -1.01 -27.04
C GLN A 15 32.21 -0.25 -25.82
N GLU A 16 32.78 -0.46 -24.63
CA GLU A 16 32.36 0.25 -23.42
C GLU A 16 32.58 1.76 -23.54
N ALA A 17 33.72 2.18 -24.11
CA ALA A 17 33.99 3.59 -24.38
C ALA A 17 33.02 4.21 -25.40
N PHE A 18 32.57 3.43 -26.39
CA PHE A 18 31.59 3.87 -27.36
C PHE A 18 30.20 4.02 -26.72
N GLU A 19 29.78 3.05 -25.91
CA GLU A 19 28.51 3.11 -25.17
C GLU A 19 28.48 4.30 -24.20
N LEU A 20 29.56 4.56 -23.48
CA LEU A 20 29.66 5.68 -22.54
C LEU A 20 29.57 7.04 -23.26
N ARG A 21 30.17 7.17 -24.45
CA ARG A 21 30.02 8.37 -25.29
C ARG A 21 28.58 8.55 -25.78
N ARG A 22 27.93 7.45 -26.18
CA ARG A 22 26.54 7.48 -26.64
C ARG A 22 25.60 7.94 -25.52
N GLN A 23 25.77 7.40 -24.31
CA GLN A 23 24.99 7.80 -23.14
C GLN A 23 25.22 9.28 -22.77
N CYS A 24 26.47 9.74 -22.77
CA CYS A 24 26.78 11.17 -22.58
C CYS A 24 26.08 12.06 -23.61
N GLU A 25 26.01 11.63 -24.87
CA GLU A 25 25.36 12.39 -25.94
C GLU A 25 23.83 12.42 -25.79
N GLU A 26 23.21 11.28 -25.45
CA GLU A 26 21.79 11.16 -25.13
C GLU A 26 21.41 12.04 -23.92
N GLU A 27 22.20 12.02 -22.84
CA GLU A 27 22.02 12.91 -21.69
C GLU A 27 22.17 14.39 -22.05
N ARG A 28 23.11 14.73 -22.93
CA ARG A 28 23.29 16.10 -23.41
C ARG A 28 22.12 16.57 -24.28
N LEU A 29 21.50 15.67 -25.05
CA LEU A 29 20.32 15.98 -25.86
C LEU A 29 19.09 16.18 -24.96
N THR A 30 18.83 15.25 -24.05
CA THR A 30 17.70 15.35 -23.10
C THR A 30 17.81 16.58 -22.21
N LYS A 31 19.01 16.92 -21.73
CA LYS A 31 19.25 18.17 -20.99
C LYS A 31 18.91 19.40 -21.81
N ARG A 32 19.34 19.47 -23.07
CA ARG A 32 19.03 20.61 -23.97
C ARG A 32 17.55 20.72 -24.30
N GLU A 33 16.85 19.59 -24.44
CA GLU A 33 15.39 19.60 -24.59
C GLU A 33 14.68 20.10 -23.34
N LEU A 34 15.15 19.72 -22.16
CA LEU A 34 14.59 20.18 -20.89
C LEU A 34 14.83 21.69 -20.70
N GLU A 35 16.02 22.18 -21.04
CA GLU A 35 16.35 23.61 -21.04
C GLU A 35 15.47 24.39 -22.03
N ARG A 36 15.20 23.84 -23.22
CA ARG A 36 14.28 24.44 -24.20
C ARG A 36 12.87 24.55 -23.63
N LYS A 37 12.31 23.46 -23.10
CA LYS A 37 10.97 23.46 -22.47
C LYS A 37 10.88 24.41 -21.29
N TYR A 38 11.95 24.51 -20.50
CA TYR A 38 12.03 25.46 -19.39
C TYR A 38 11.98 26.91 -19.88
N ASN A 39 12.74 27.23 -20.93
CA ASN A 39 12.73 28.57 -21.52
C ASN A 39 11.38 28.89 -22.18
N GLU A 40 10.76 27.94 -22.89
CA GLU A 40 9.42 28.08 -23.45
C GLU A 40 8.38 28.39 -22.36
N LEU A 41 8.42 27.65 -21.25
CA LEU A 41 7.51 27.89 -20.13
C LEU A 41 7.78 29.25 -19.47
N LYS A 42 9.04 29.65 -19.35
CA LYS A 42 9.43 30.95 -18.83
C LYS A 42 8.92 32.09 -19.74
N GLU A 43 9.10 31.97 -21.04
CA GLU A 43 8.58 32.94 -22.02
C GLU A 43 7.05 33.03 -21.98
N GLN A 44 6.36 31.91 -21.80
CA GLN A 44 4.90 31.91 -21.61
C GLN A 44 4.49 32.70 -20.35
N TYR A 45 5.16 32.48 -19.22
CA TYR A 45 4.89 33.21 -17.98
C TYR A 45 5.23 34.70 -18.10
N ASP A 46 6.36 35.05 -18.70
CA ASP A 46 6.78 36.44 -18.90
C ASP A 46 5.80 37.15 -19.86
N SER A 47 5.35 36.48 -20.92
CA SER A 47 4.33 37.00 -21.84
C SER A 47 2.96 37.17 -21.17
N GLU A 48 2.56 36.26 -20.29
CA GLU A 48 1.30 36.37 -19.51
C GLU A 48 1.37 37.51 -18.48
N LEU A 49 2.53 37.73 -17.86
CA LEU A 49 2.78 38.88 -16.98
C LEU A 49 2.74 40.20 -17.75
N ASP A 50 3.35 40.25 -18.93
CA ASP A 50 3.31 41.44 -19.79
C ASP A 50 1.90 41.71 -20.30
N ALA A 51 1.11 40.70 -20.67
CA ALA A 51 -0.28 40.85 -21.04
C ALA A 51 -1.14 41.40 -19.87
N LEU A 52 -0.91 40.91 -18.64
CA LEU A 52 -1.56 41.43 -17.44
C LEU A 52 -1.16 42.87 -17.12
N ASN A 53 0.10 43.24 -17.34
CA ASN A 53 0.60 44.59 -17.10
C ASN A 53 0.16 45.58 -18.19
N GLN A 54 0.07 45.14 -19.45
CA GLN A 54 -0.51 45.93 -20.54
C GLN A 54 -2.01 46.17 -20.32
N ASN A 55 -2.77 45.15 -19.88
CA ASN A 55 -4.19 45.31 -19.50
C ASN A 55 -4.41 46.21 -18.27
N LYS A 56 -3.40 46.41 -17.42
CA LYS A 56 -3.47 47.39 -16.31
C LYS A 56 -3.22 48.82 -16.75
N ASN A 57 -2.53 49.02 -17.89
CA ASN A 57 -2.12 50.34 -18.38
C ASN A 57 -3.04 50.89 -19.48
N SER A 58 -3.99 50.10 -19.99
CA SER A 58 -5.09 50.54 -20.86
C SER A 58 -6.44 50.10 -20.26
N ASP A 59 -7.17 51.06 -19.68
CA ASP A 59 -8.61 51.00 -19.36
C ASP A 59 -9.09 49.95 -18.35
N GLY A 60 -8.73 50.12 -17.06
CA GLY A 60 -9.07 49.17 -16.00
C GLY A 60 -9.86 49.70 -14.79
N LEU A 61 -10.45 50.89 -14.82
CA LEU A 61 -11.25 51.41 -13.69
C LEU A 61 -12.77 51.20 -13.83
N ASP A 62 -13.30 50.65 -14.94
CA ASP A 62 -14.76 50.64 -15.15
C ASP A 62 -15.37 49.32 -15.67
N LEU A 63 -14.60 48.23 -15.81
CA LEU A 63 -15.12 46.96 -16.39
C LEU A 63 -15.05 45.73 -15.48
N GLN A 64 -14.90 45.90 -14.16
CA GLN A 64 -14.99 44.80 -13.17
C GLN A 64 -16.33 44.81 -12.39
N LEU A 65 -17.37 45.48 -12.90
CA LEU A 65 -18.74 45.40 -12.34
C LEU A 65 -19.75 44.68 -13.23
N GLN A 66 -19.38 44.27 -14.46
CA GLN A 66 -20.31 43.60 -15.39
C GLN A 66 -20.07 42.09 -15.60
N THR A 67 -18.89 41.55 -15.29
CA THR A 67 -18.58 40.14 -15.60
C THR A 67 -18.99 39.13 -14.49
N LEU A 68 -19.42 39.59 -13.31
CA LEU A 68 -19.92 38.72 -12.23
C LEU A 68 -21.44 38.45 -12.25
N ASN A 69 -22.16 38.92 -13.28
CA ASN A 69 -23.61 38.73 -13.39
C ASN A 69 -24.05 37.57 -14.30
N LYS A 70 -23.14 36.74 -14.82
CA LYS A 70 -23.50 35.61 -15.71
C LYS A 70 -23.47 34.21 -15.06
N SER A 71 -23.24 34.10 -13.76
CA SER A 71 -23.28 32.81 -13.05
C SER A 71 -24.14 32.86 -11.78
N LYS A 72 -25.42 33.21 -11.93
CA LYS A 72 -26.46 32.90 -10.93
C LYS A 72 -27.68 32.28 -11.59
N LYS A 73 -27.53 30.99 -11.93
CA LYS A 73 -28.66 30.11 -12.21
C LYS A 73 -28.55 28.87 -11.32
N LYS A 74 -28.77 29.08 -10.01
CA LYS A 74 -29.33 28.15 -9.01
C LYS A 74 -29.14 28.77 -7.62
N GLY A 75 -30.24 28.99 -6.91
CA GLY A 75 -30.27 29.69 -5.63
C GLY A 75 -31.43 30.69 -5.57
N LYS A 76 -32.67 30.19 -5.65
CA LYS A 76 -33.85 30.95 -5.25
C LYS A 76 -33.81 31.06 -3.72
N MET A 77 -33.36 32.19 -3.17
CA MET A 77 -33.79 32.69 -1.87
C MET A 77 -33.58 34.20 -1.77
N ASN A 78 -34.70 34.90 -1.50
CA ASN A 78 -34.90 36.28 -1.06
C ASN A 78 -33.96 37.39 -1.57
N LYS A 79 -34.37 38.03 -2.66
CA LYS A 79 -33.88 39.34 -3.12
C LYS A 79 -34.61 40.52 -2.46
N GLN A 80 -35.74 40.28 -1.78
CA GLN A 80 -36.63 41.32 -1.25
C GLN A 80 -36.13 42.06 0.01
N THR A 81 -35.07 41.58 0.68
CA THR A 81 -34.61 42.13 1.97
C THR A 81 -33.37 43.04 1.88
N ARG A 82 -32.83 43.29 0.68
CA ARG A 82 -31.60 44.11 0.53
C ARG A 82 -31.86 45.60 0.27
N ASP A 83 -33.01 45.94 -0.29
CA ASP A 83 -33.30 47.32 -0.70
C ASP A 83 -33.89 48.19 0.43
N ASN A 84 -34.32 47.60 1.54
CA ASN A 84 -34.88 48.32 2.70
C ASN A 84 -33.93 48.52 3.91
N MET A 85 -32.63 48.21 3.77
CA MET A 85 -31.67 48.43 4.87
C MET A 85 -31.27 49.92 4.94
N ASN A 86 -31.33 50.50 6.14
CA ASN A 86 -30.94 51.88 6.43
C ASN A 86 -29.49 52.14 5.94
N PRO A 87 -29.17 53.28 5.28
CA PRO A 87 -27.82 53.59 4.79
C PRO A 87 -26.69 53.37 5.80
N GLU A 88 -26.94 53.63 7.08
CA GLU A 88 -25.96 53.42 8.15
C GLU A 88 -25.65 51.93 8.39
N GLU A 89 -26.65 51.08 8.26
CA GLU A 89 -26.53 49.62 8.39
C GLU A 89 -25.79 49.01 7.21
N LYS A 90 -25.98 49.58 6.01
CA LYS A 90 -25.21 49.23 4.82
C LYS A 90 -23.73 49.58 5.00
N LEU A 91 -23.43 50.75 5.58
CA LEU A 91 -22.05 51.18 5.85
C LEU A 91 -21.35 50.29 6.88
N LYS A 92 -22.03 49.98 8.00
CA LYS A 92 -21.52 49.06 9.03
C LYS A 92 -21.24 47.67 8.45
N ARG A 93 -22.16 47.16 7.64
CA ARG A 93 -21.98 45.87 6.97
C ARG A 93 -20.84 45.88 5.94
N LEU A 94 -20.62 47.01 5.27
CA LEU A 94 -19.52 47.17 4.32
C LEU A 94 -18.17 47.23 5.03
N HIS A 95 -18.08 47.93 6.16
CA HIS A 95 -16.90 47.95 7.03
C HIS A 95 -16.61 46.57 7.66
N GLU A 96 -17.65 45.84 8.10
CA GLU A 96 -17.51 44.45 8.55
C GLU A 96 -17.03 43.50 7.42
N LEU A 97 -17.49 43.73 6.19
CA LEU A 97 -17.04 42.97 5.03
C LEU A 97 -15.61 43.33 4.63
N GLU A 98 -15.22 44.60 4.72
CA GLU A 98 -13.85 45.06 4.47
C GLU A 98 -12.87 44.42 5.48
N GLN A 99 -13.23 44.41 6.76
CA GLN A 99 -12.47 43.69 7.79
C GLN A 99 -12.42 42.18 7.52
N LYS A 100 -13.51 41.54 7.06
CA LYS A 100 -13.52 40.08 6.79
C LYS A 100 -12.83 39.69 5.48
N LEU A 101 -12.85 40.54 4.46
CA LEU A 101 -12.30 40.26 3.12
C LEU A 101 -10.84 40.69 3.00
N ILE A 102 -10.44 41.74 3.71
CA ILE A 102 -9.05 42.22 3.77
C ILE A 102 -8.44 41.76 5.10
N GLY A 103 -8.31 40.45 5.28
CA GLY A 103 -7.42 39.83 6.27
C GLY A 103 -7.55 40.28 7.73
N GLY A 104 -8.72 40.76 8.18
CA GLY A 104 -8.94 41.38 9.49
C GLY A 104 -8.65 40.50 10.70
N GLU A 105 -8.67 39.18 10.54
CA GLU A 105 -8.36 38.24 11.62
C GLU A 105 -6.86 38.12 11.92
N GLU A 106 -5.99 38.66 11.04
CA GLU A 106 -4.53 38.53 11.12
C GLU A 106 -3.76 39.85 11.09
N ILE A 107 -4.46 40.99 11.06
CA ILE A 107 -3.84 42.34 10.98
C ILE A 107 -2.90 42.59 12.16
N ASP A 108 -3.26 42.12 13.36
CA ASP A 108 -2.49 42.31 14.59
C ASP A 108 -1.81 41.02 15.07
N ASN A 109 -1.52 40.10 14.14
CA ASN A 109 -0.69 38.94 14.45
C ASN A 109 0.78 39.37 14.61
N GLU A 110 1.11 39.83 15.82
CA GLU A 110 2.44 40.28 16.21
C GLU A 110 3.54 39.24 15.92
N GLU A 111 3.23 37.94 15.92
CA GLU A 111 4.21 36.90 15.56
C GLU A 111 4.57 36.93 14.07
N ARG A 112 3.61 37.16 13.17
CA ARG A 112 3.90 37.31 11.74
C ARG A 112 4.65 38.58 11.43
N LYS A 113 4.31 39.67 12.12
CA LYS A 113 5.02 40.95 12.01
C LYS A 113 6.47 40.80 12.49
N LYS A 114 6.71 40.11 13.60
CA LYS A 114 8.05 39.72 14.07
C LYS A 114 8.76 38.82 13.07
N LYS A 115 8.09 37.80 12.52
CA LYS A 115 8.66 36.90 11.51
C LYS A 115 9.04 37.63 10.21
N ARG A 116 8.19 38.56 9.75
CA ARG A 116 8.45 39.43 8.60
C ARG A 116 9.61 40.37 8.87
N LYS A 117 9.66 40.99 10.05
CA LYS A 117 10.76 41.87 10.47
C LYS A 117 12.08 41.10 10.59
N LYS A 118 12.06 39.89 11.16
CA LYS A 118 13.22 39.00 11.23
C LYS A 118 13.72 38.65 9.83
N LYS A 119 12.83 38.21 8.94
CA LYS A 119 13.17 37.92 7.54
C LYS A 119 13.72 39.15 6.80
N LEU A 120 13.16 40.34 7.04
CA LEU A 120 13.64 41.58 6.45
C LEU A 120 15.04 41.95 6.95
N ASN A 121 15.30 41.81 8.24
CA ASN A 121 16.63 42.02 8.83
C ASN A 121 17.64 41.02 8.31
N GLU A 122 17.30 39.73 8.24
CA GLU A 122 18.15 38.68 7.65
C GLU A 122 18.47 38.97 6.18
N MET A 123 17.49 39.43 5.39
CA MET A 123 17.74 39.84 4.01
C MET A 123 18.64 41.07 3.91
N ARG A 124 18.46 42.05 4.80
CA ARG A 124 19.31 43.25 4.86
C ARG A 124 20.74 42.89 5.24
N GLU A 125 20.93 42.07 6.27
CA GLU A 125 22.24 41.61 6.73
C GLU A 125 22.97 40.82 5.63
N LYS A 126 22.27 39.91 4.94
CA LYS A 126 22.83 39.22 3.76
C LYS A 126 23.19 40.18 2.64
N GLN A 127 22.37 41.19 2.40
CA GLN A 127 22.66 42.20 1.36
C GLN A 127 23.89 43.04 1.73
N GLU A 128 24.03 43.41 3.00
CA GLU A 128 25.19 44.13 3.52
C GLU A 128 26.46 43.27 3.42
N GLN A 129 26.39 41.99 3.77
CA GLN A 129 27.50 41.05 3.58
C GLN A 129 27.90 40.90 2.11
N ARG A 130 26.93 40.85 1.19
CA ARG A 130 27.19 40.82 -0.26
C ARG A 130 27.84 42.11 -0.75
N ASN A 131 27.36 43.26 -0.28
CA ASN A 131 27.93 44.56 -0.63
C ASN A 131 29.35 44.71 -0.09
N HIS A 132 29.59 44.29 1.16
CA HIS A 132 30.91 44.27 1.78
C HIS A 132 31.88 43.35 1.03
N PHE A 133 31.43 42.18 0.61
CA PHE A 133 32.25 41.27 -0.21
C PHE A 133 32.53 41.87 -1.61
N SER A 134 31.55 42.52 -2.23
CA SER A 134 31.76 43.23 -3.50
C SER A 134 32.80 44.34 -3.36
N GLN A 135 32.74 45.13 -2.29
CA GLN A 135 33.74 46.15 -2.00
C GLN A 135 35.12 45.54 -1.76
N ALA A 136 35.20 44.41 -1.05
CA ALA A 136 36.45 43.69 -0.83
C ALA A 136 37.08 43.19 -2.14
N ILE A 137 36.27 42.78 -3.12
CA ILE A 137 36.74 42.44 -4.47
C ILE A 137 37.32 43.69 -5.16
N ASP A 138 36.61 44.82 -5.09
CA ASP A 138 37.05 46.08 -5.73
C ASP A 138 38.34 46.63 -5.08
N THR A 139 38.51 46.45 -3.77
CA THR A 139 39.70 46.87 -3.01
C THR A 139 40.80 45.81 -2.94
N ASN A 140 40.59 44.63 -3.53
CA ASN A 140 41.52 43.49 -3.48
C ASN A 140 41.88 43.06 -2.03
N ASP A 141 40.91 43.12 -1.11
CA ASP A 141 41.07 42.67 0.28
C ASP A 141 40.97 41.14 0.37
N GLU A 142 42.12 40.47 0.39
CA GLU A 142 42.25 39.01 0.43
C GLU A 142 41.65 38.38 1.70
N ASP A 143 41.73 39.05 2.86
CA ASP A 143 41.30 38.48 4.14
C ASP A 143 39.77 38.37 4.24
N VAL A 144 39.05 39.34 3.69
CA VAL A 144 37.59 39.29 3.59
C VAL A 144 37.17 38.26 2.55
N MET A 145 37.87 38.21 1.40
CA MET A 145 37.56 37.24 0.36
C MET A 145 37.76 35.80 0.83
N MET A 146 38.88 35.50 1.49
CA MET A 146 39.20 34.18 2.02
C MET A 146 38.13 33.69 3.00
N ARG A 147 37.67 34.55 3.92
CA ARG A 147 36.62 34.20 4.88
C ARG A 147 35.29 33.84 4.22
N VAL A 148 34.88 34.59 3.20
CA VAL A 148 33.66 34.30 2.44
C VAL A 148 33.79 33.00 1.66
N PHE A 149 34.96 32.73 1.07
CA PHE A 149 35.23 31.46 0.38
C PHE A 149 35.24 30.26 1.34
N SER A 150 35.91 30.37 2.49
CA SER A 150 35.91 29.32 3.51
C SER A 150 34.51 29.01 4.01
N ASN A 151 33.71 30.04 4.34
CA ASN A 151 32.33 29.86 4.79
C ASN A 151 31.45 29.23 3.69
N ALA A 152 31.52 29.72 2.45
CA ALA A 152 30.79 29.14 1.32
C ALA A 152 31.18 27.67 1.08
N GLN A 153 32.46 27.33 1.25
CA GLN A 153 32.94 25.96 1.09
C GLN A 153 32.49 25.04 2.24
N GLU A 154 32.48 25.53 3.48
CA GLU A 154 31.92 24.83 4.63
C GLU A 154 30.41 24.59 4.48
N GLU A 155 29.64 25.60 4.07
CA GLU A 155 28.20 25.47 3.79
C GLU A 155 27.95 24.47 2.65
N LEU A 156 28.73 24.52 1.57
CA LEU A 156 28.65 23.56 0.46
C LEU A 156 28.94 22.14 0.96
N HIS A 157 29.98 21.95 1.76
CA HIS A 157 30.32 20.65 2.32
C HIS A 157 29.21 20.12 3.25
N PHE A 158 28.66 20.97 4.14
CA PHE A 158 27.56 20.61 5.03
C PHE A 158 26.29 20.24 4.26
N THR A 159 25.91 21.05 3.28
CA THR A 159 24.72 20.79 2.44
C THR A 159 24.89 19.54 1.60
N SER A 160 26.09 19.31 1.03
CA SER A 160 26.42 18.08 0.30
C SER A 160 26.30 16.83 1.18
N LYS A 161 26.87 16.86 2.39
CA LYS A 161 26.77 15.76 3.36
C LYS A 161 25.32 15.48 3.78
N LYS A 162 24.54 16.53 4.07
CA LYS A 162 23.11 16.37 4.39
C LYS A 162 22.32 15.79 3.23
N LEU A 163 22.63 16.21 2.01
CA LEU A 163 21.99 15.71 0.80
C LEU A 163 22.35 14.25 0.52
N GLU A 164 23.58 13.85 0.79
CA GLU A 164 24.00 12.44 0.74
C GLU A 164 23.24 11.59 1.77
N GLN A 165 23.11 12.07 3.01
CA GLN A 165 22.35 11.39 4.04
C GLN A 165 20.87 11.18 3.63
N ILE A 166 20.23 12.22 3.09
CA ILE A 166 18.86 12.13 2.58
C ILE A 166 18.77 11.18 1.40
N ARG A 167 19.77 11.14 0.51
CA ARG A 167 19.81 10.19 -0.61
C ARG A 167 19.92 8.76 -0.11
N LEU A 168 20.75 8.50 0.90
CA LEU A 168 20.89 7.18 1.52
C LEU A 168 19.57 6.74 2.17
N GLU A 169 18.93 7.64 2.91
CA GLU A 169 17.62 7.39 3.53
C GLU A 169 16.54 7.12 2.47
N ASN A 170 16.50 7.91 1.39
CA ASN A 170 15.60 7.66 0.27
C ASN A 170 15.86 6.30 -0.39
N LYS A 171 17.13 5.89 -0.57
CA LYS A 171 17.46 4.57 -1.10
C LYS A 171 16.97 3.46 -0.16
N ARG A 172 17.19 3.60 1.14
CA ARG A 172 16.67 2.67 2.16
C ARG A 172 15.15 2.56 2.09
N LEU A 173 14.44 3.68 2.13
CA LEU A 173 12.97 3.70 2.06
C LEU A 173 12.42 3.13 0.75
N LYS A 174 13.15 3.26 -0.36
CA LYS A 174 12.78 2.62 -1.63
C LYS A 174 12.92 1.10 -1.56
N ILE A 175 13.99 0.60 -0.96
CA ILE A 175 14.18 -0.84 -0.73
C ILE A 175 13.09 -1.36 0.21
N ASP A 176 12.87 -0.69 1.35
CA ASP A 176 11.84 -1.08 2.32
C ASP A 176 10.43 -1.11 1.67
N ASN A 177 10.11 -0.17 0.79
CA ASN A 177 8.86 -0.18 0.03
C ASN A 177 8.79 -1.32 -0.99
N ALA A 178 9.88 -1.62 -1.70
CA ALA A 178 9.91 -2.72 -2.65
C ALA A 178 9.73 -4.07 -1.94
N ASP A 179 10.39 -4.24 -0.79
CA ASP A 179 10.26 -5.42 0.06
C ASP A 179 8.81 -5.57 0.57
N LEU A 180 8.19 -4.48 1.06
CA LEU A 180 6.79 -4.48 1.48
C LEU A 180 5.84 -4.83 0.33
N GLN A 181 6.05 -4.28 -0.87
CA GLN A 181 5.23 -4.62 -2.03
C GLN A 181 5.37 -6.09 -2.41
N HIS A 182 6.57 -6.65 -2.31
CA HIS A 182 6.80 -8.06 -2.55
C HIS A 182 6.11 -8.95 -1.50
N GLU A 183 6.20 -8.58 -0.21
CA GLU A 183 5.47 -9.25 0.88
C GLU A 183 3.95 -9.23 0.62
N PHE A 184 3.39 -8.08 0.26
CA PHE A 184 1.96 -7.97 -0.07
C PHE A 184 1.54 -8.79 -1.28
N GLU A 185 2.38 -8.90 -2.30
CA GLU A 185 2.11 -9.73 -3.47
C GLU A 185 2.05 -11.22 -3.10
N ILE A 186 2.99 -11.67 -2.28
CA ILE A 186 3.01 -13.06 -1.78
C ILE A 186 1.76 -13.35 -0.97
N ASP A 187 1.42 -12.47 -0.02
CA ASP A 187 0.23 -12.62 0.82
C ASP A 187 -1.04 -12.64 -0.04
N ARG A 188 -1.15 -11.72 -1.01
CA ARG A 188 -2.26 -11.69 -1.96
C ARG A 188 -2.40 -13.02 -2.71
N GLN A 189 -1.29 -13.56 -3.23
CA GLN A 189 -1.31 -14.84 -3.93
C GLN A 189 -1.70 -16.00 -2.99
N SER A 190 -1.23 -15.97 -1.74
CA SER A 190 -1.61 -16.93 -0.71
C SER A 190 -3.12 -16.89 -0.43
N TYR A 191 -3.70 -15.70 -0.26
CA TYR A 191 -5.14 -15.53 -0.10
C TYR A 191 -5.90 -16.06 -1.32
N PHE A 192 -5.47 -15.77 -2.54
CA PHE A 192 -6.10 -16.33 -3.74
C PHE A 192 -6.03 -17.86 -3.78
N ASN A 193 -4.93 -18.46 -3.36
CA ASN A 193 -4.81 -19.92 -3.28
C ASN A 193 -5.74 -20.52 -2.23
N THR A 194 -5.89 -19.86 -1.08
CA THR A 194 -6.85 -20.25 -0.04
C THR A 194 -8.28 -20.21 -0.58
N ILE A 195 -8.67 -19.10 -1.21
CA ILE A 195 -10.01 -18.93 -1.80
C ILE A 195 -10.27 -20.02 -2.84
N ARG A 196 -9.36 -20.24 -3.80
CA ARG A 196 -9.50 -21.30 -4.81
C ARG A 196 -9.64 -22.69 -4.19
N THR A 197 -8.93 -22.95 -3.10
CA THR A 197 -9.01 -24.24 -2.38
C THR A 197 -10.36 -24.38 -1.68
N GLN A 198 -10.83 -23.33 -1.02
CA GLN A 198 -12.14 -23.28 -0.39
C GLN A 198 -13.27 -23.40 -1.42
N GLU A 199 -13.19 -22.73 -2.57
CA GLU A 199 -14.16 -22.86 -3.66
C GLU A 199 -14.25 -24.31 -4.17
N LYS A 200 -13.10 -24.99 -4.33
CA LYS A 200 -13.08 -26.42 -4.69
C LYS A 200 -13.73 -27.28 -3.62
N GLN A 201 -13.48 -27.02 -2.34
CA GLN A 201 -14.10 -27.74 -1.23
C GLN A 201 -15.62 -27.52 -1.18
N ILE A 202 -16.07 -26.26 -1.34
CA ILE A 202 -17.50 -25.92 -1.39
C ILE A 202 -18.19 -26.63 -2.55
N LEU A 203 -17.57 -26.66 -3.74
CA LEU A 203 -18.11 -27.37 -4.89
C LEU A 203 -18.21 -28.88 -4.65
N LEU A 204 -17.20 -29.46 -3.99
CA LEU A 204 -17.21 -30.87 -3.60
C LEU A 204 -18.35 -31.17 -2.62
N TYR A 205 -18.49 -30.38 -1.56
CA TYR A 205 -19.55 -30.54 -0.57
C TYR A 205 -20.93 -30.39 -1.18
N ARG A 206 -21.13 -29.40 -2.06
CA ARG A 206 -22.38 -29.24 -2.81
C ARG A 206 -22.69 -30.50 -3.65
N THR A 207 -21.70 -31.00 -4.40
CA THR A 207 -21.88 -32.21 -5.22
C THR A 207 -22.18 -33.44 -4.37
N MET A 208 -21.54 -33.58 -3.21
CA MET A 208 -21.82 -34.67 -2.26
C MET A 208 -23.25 -34.56 -1.70
N LEU A 209 -23.66 -33.37 -1.26
CA LEU A 209 -25.01 -33.14 -0.74
C LEU A 209 -26.10 -33.40 -1.79
N GLU A 210 -25.89 -33.00 -3.05
CA GLU A 210 -26.79 -33.31 -4.16
C GLU A 210 -26.90 -34.83 -4.40
N LYS A 211 -25.82 -35.59 -4.21
CA LYS A 211 -25.88 -37.06 -4.30
C LYS A 211 -26.57 -37.68 -3.08
N MET A 212 -26.35 -37.12 -1.88
CA MET A 212 -26.96 -37.59 -0.63
C MET A 212 -28.46 -37.30 -0.57
N SER A 213 -28.94 -36.17 -1.10
CA SER A 213 -30.37 -35.84 -1.10
C SER A 213 -31.22 -36.88 -1.85
N ASN A 214 -30.64 -37.54 -2.85
CA ASN A 214 -31.27 -38.65 -3.58
C ASN A 214 -31.33 -39.97 -2.78
N ILE A 215 -30.59 -40.08 -1.68
CA ILE A 215 -30.56 -41.25 -0.78
C ILE A 215 -31.49 -41.03 0.41
N VAL A 216 -31.66 -39.78 0.85
CA VAL A 216 -32.52 -39.40 1.98
C VAL A 216 -34.00 -39.70 1.66
N GLU A 217 -34.73 -40.19 2.66
CA GLU A 217 -36.15 -40.50 2.54
C GLU A 217 -36.96 -39.26 2.11
N ARG A 218 -37.93 -39.45 1.21
CA ARG A 218 -38.69 -38.33 0.60
C ARG A 218 -39.53 -37.52 1.58
N ASN A 219 -39.89 -38.10 2.71
CA ASN A 219 -40.63 -37.45 3.80
C ASN A 219 -39.70 -36.78 4.83
N CYS A 220 -38.38 -36.80 4.64
CA CYS A 220 -37.47 -36.06 5.52
C CYS A 220 -37.32 -34.60 5.04
N ASN A 221 -37.28 -33.64 5.97
CA ASN A 221 -37.03 -32.23 5.68
C ASN A 221 -35.72 -32.01 4.89
N TYR A 222 -34.69 -32.83 5.13
CA TYR A 222 -33.41 -32.79 4.41
C TYR A 222 -33.46 -33.32 2.97
N SER A 223 -34.59 -33.87 2.50
CA SER A 223 -34.76 -34.23 1.09
C SER A 223 -34.73 -32.99 0.18
N ASN A 224 -35.23 -31.84 0.69
CA ASN A 224 -35.16 -30.55 -0.01
C ASN A 224 -34.15 -29.62 0.67
N LEU A 225 -32.91 -29.62 0.16
CA LEU A 225 -31.81 -28.82 0.70
C LEU A 225 -32.06 -27.31 0.62
N ASP A 226 -32.78 -26.82 -0.39
CA ASP A 226 -33.06 -25.39 -0.53
C ASP A 226 -33.92 -24.85 0.63
N LYS A 227 -34.91 -25.64 1.08
CA LYS A 227 -35.73 -25.29 2.25
C LYS A 227 -34.91 -25.26 3.54
N VAL A 228 -33.98 -26.21 3.71
CA VAL A 228 -33.09 -26.25 4.88
C VAL A 228 -32.15 -25.06 4.89
N ILE A 229 -31.62 -24.66 3.74
CA ILE A 229 -30.77 -23.48 3.59
C ILE A 229 -31.55 -22.20 3.96
N GLU A 230 -32.78 -22.05 3.49
CA GLU A 230 -33.63 -20.88 3.80
C GLU A 230 -33.94 -20.76 5.30
N GLN A 231 -34.11 -21.89 5.99
CA GLN A 231 -34.36 -21.93 7.43
C GLN A 231 -33.08 -21.81 8.28
N SER A 232 -31.91 -21.90 7.66
CA SER A 232 -30.63 -21.81 8.35
C SER A 232 -30.24 -20.36 8.61
N ARG A 233 -29.66 -20.09 9.78
CA ARG A 233 -29.16 -18.76 10.14
C ARG A 233 -27.69 -18.82 10.50
N TYR A 234 -26.93 -17.84 10.06
CA TYR A 234 -25.53 -17.71 10.45
C TYR A 234 -25.43 -16.97 11.79
N ASP A 235 -24.68 -17.55 12.73
CA ASP A 235 -24.35 -16.92 14.01
C ASP A 235 -22.93 -16.35 13.94
N GLU A 236 -22.82 -15.01 13.87
CA GLU A 236 -21.54 -14.29 13.80
C GLU A 236 -20.72 -14.42 15.08
N GLU A 237 -21.36 -14.53 16.25
CA GLU A 237 -20.65 -14.60 17.54
C GLU A 237 -19.94 -15.96 17.71
N ARG A 238 -20.60 -17.03 17.25
CA ARG A 238 -20.08 -18.39 17.34
C ARG A 238 -19.35 -18.85 16.08
N ASN A 239 -19.46 -18.11 14.97
CA ASN A 239 -18.96 -18.48 13.65
C ASN A 239 -19.49 -19.84 13.16
N VAL A 240 -20.76 -20.14 13.42
CA VAL A 240 -21.40 -21.43 13.07
C VAL A 240 -22.77 -21.18 12.43
N TYR A 241 -23.15 -22.00 11.45
CA TYR A 241 -24.51 -22.03 10.94
C TYR A 241 -25.42 -22.83 11.89
N PHE A 242 -26.53 -22.23 12.30
CA PHE A 242 -27.62 -22.97 12.92
C PHE A 242 -28.50 -23.56 11.82
N VAL A 243 -28.57 -24.89 11.77
CA VAL A 243 -29.33 -25.68 10.80
C VAL A 243 -30.46 -26.42 11.54
N PRO A 244 -31.69 -26.51 10.98
CA PRO A 244 -32.80 -27.26 11.60
C PRO A 244 -32.49 -28.75 11.77
N ASP A 245 -32.91 -29.38 12.87
CA ASP A 245 -32.72 -30.81 13.11
C ASP A 245 -33.50 -31.69 12.10
N PRO A 246 -33.02 -32.91 11.79
CA PRO A 246 -33.71 -33.80 10.87
C PRO A 246 -34.98 -34.38 11.49
N PHE A 247 -36.11 -34.25 10.78
CA PHE A 247 -37.37 -34.88 11.17
C PHE A 247 -38.14 -35.37 9.96
N LEU A 248 -39.03 -36.34 10.18
CA LEU A 248 -39.92 -36.88 9.16
C LEU A 248 -41.25 -36.12 9.17
N GLU A 249 -41.64 -35.59 8.02
CA GLU A 249 -42.95 -34.99 7.78
C GLU A 249 -43.99 -36.11 7.63
N ASP A 250 -44.97 -36.14 8.54
CA ASP A 250 -46.15 -37.00 8.41
C ASP A 250 -47.04 -36.48 7.29
N ILE A 251 -46.92 -37.08 6.10
CA ILE A 251 -47.79 -36.78 4.97
C ILE A 251 -49.14 -37.48 5.22
N GLN A 252 -50.05 -36.79 5.93
CA GLN A 252 -51.44 -37.21 5.95
C GLN A 252 -52.08 -36.86 4.61
N PHE A 253 -52.21 -37.87 3.75
CA PHE A 253 -53.01 -37.74 2.54
C PHE A 253 -54.48 -37.46 2.92
N PRO A 254 -55.19 -36.60 2.17
CA PRO A 254 -56.62 -36.43 2.34
C PRO A 254 -57.28 -37.82 2.31
N GLN A 255 -57.98 -38.18 3.39
CA GLN A 255 -58.74 -39.42 3.46
C GLN A 255 -59.75 -39.37 2.31
N VAL A 256 -59.54 -40.20 1.29
CA VAL A 256 -60.56 -40.45 0.28
C VAL A 256 -61.76 -40.98 1.02
N VAL A 257 -62.78 -40.13 1.16
CA VAL A 257 -64.12 -40.56 1.58
C VAL A 257 -64.55 -41.65 0.62
N ASN A 258 -64.58 -42.88 1.12
CA ASN A 258 -64.91 -44.09 0.38
C ASN A 258 -66.29 -43.92 -0.29
N LEU A 259 -66.30 -43.65 -1.60
CA LEU A 259 -67.50 -43.92 -2.41
C LEU A 259 -67.50 -45.42 -2.68
N SER A 260 -68.49 -46.09 -2.08
CA SER A 260 -68.62 -47.54 -2.03
C SER A 260 -68.87 -48.10 -3.43
N THR A 261 -67.95 -48.92 -3.94
CA THR A 261 -68.27 -49.89 -4.99
C THR A 261 -67.61 -51.23 -4.64
N PRO A 262 -68.36 -52.35 -4.62
CA PRO A 262 -67.83 -53.63 -4.23
C PRO A 262 -67.20 -54.36 -5.42
N THR A 263 -66.33 -55.31 -5.06
CA THR A 263 -65.97 -56.54 -5.78
C THR A 263 -64.55 -56.66 -6.35
N ASN A 264 -63.92 -57.74 -5.89
CA ASN A 264 -62.93 -58.60 -6.53
C ASN A 264 -61.46 -58.19 -6.45
N GLY A 265 -60.79 -58.87 -5.51
CA GLY A 265 -59.38 -58.74 -5.23
C GLY A 265 -58.47 -59.14 -6.38
N ARG A 266 -57.34 -58.45 -6.43
CA ARG A 266 -56.06 -58.98 -6.92
C ARG A 266 -54.98 -58.46 -5.99
N ALA A 267 -54.34 -59.39 -5.27
CA ALA A 267 -53.10 -59.15 -4.56
C ALA A 267 -52.02 -58.76 -5.57
N PHE A 268 -51.47 -57.57 -5.43
CA PHE A 268 -50.27 -57.17 -6.17
C PHE A 268 -49.06 -57.86 -5.53
N GLN A 269 -48.41 -58.70 -6.33
CA GLN A 269 -47.18 -59.40 -5.98
C GLN A 269 -46.03 -58.41 -5.85
N SER A 270 -45.31 -58.49 -4.74
CA SER A 270 -44.01 -57.88 -4.52
C SER A 270 -42.98 -58.44 -5.51
N ILE A 271 -42.39 -57.57 -6.32
CA ILE A 271 -41.23 -57.87 -7.17
C ILE A 271 -39.98 -57.85 -6.27
N PRO A 272 -39.12 -58.90 -6.26
CA PRO A 272 -37.85 -58.85 -5.55
C PRO A 272 -36.81 -58.06 -6.36
N SER A 273 -36.38 -56.92 -5.82
CA SER A 273 -35.25 -56.15 -6.34
C SER A 273 -33.93 -56.93 -6.14
N SER A 274 -33.15 -57.05 -7.21
CA SER A 274 -31.83 -57.71 -7.18
C SER A 274 -30.84 -57.00 -6.23
N PRO A 275 -29.85 -57.72 -5.67
CA PRO A 275 -28.96 -57.17 -4.65
C PRO A 275 -28.02 -56.12 -5.22
N SER A 276 -28.02 -54.95 -4.59
CA SER A 276 -27.04 -53.88 -4.83
C SER A 276 -25.63 -54.37 -4.49
N ASN A 277 -24.69 -54.07 -5.38
CA ASN A 277 -23.27 -54.43 -5.37
C ASN A 277 -22.46 -53.78 -4.22
N ASN A 278 -23.14 -53.24 -3.20
CA ASN A 278 -22.57 -52.48 -2.09
C ASN A 278 -22.18 -53.36 -0.89
N TYR A 279 -22.71 -54.59 -0.81
CA TYR A 279 -22.38 -55.51 0.28
C TYR A 279 -20.96 -56.13 0.21
N TYR A 280 -20.28 -56.03 -0.94
CA TYR A 280 -18.93 -56.61 -1.09
C TYR A 280 -17.82 -55.70 -0.55
N TYR A 281 -18.06 -54.39 -0.47
CA TYR A 281 -17.07 -53.43 0.06
C TYR A 281 -17.09 -53.32 1.59
N ASN A 282 -18.28 -53.40 2.21
CA ASN A 282 -18.39 -53.30 3.67
C ASN A 282 -17.84 -54.55 4.40
N ASN A 283 -17.94 -55.73 3.79
CA ASN A 283 -17.47 -56.97 4.42
C ASN A 283 -15.94 -57.17 4.37
N GLN A 284 -15.22 -56.40 3.53
CA GLN A 284 -13.76 -56.44 3.45
C GLN A 284 -13.08 -55.51 4.47
N LEU A 285 -13.79 -54.49 4.96
CA LEU A 285 -13.29 -53.55 5.97
C LEU A 285 -13.50 -54.06 7.40
N SER A 286 -14.54 -54.87 7.63
CA SER A 286 -14.86 -55.43 8.95
C SER A 286 -13.98 -56.62 9.36
N ASN A 287 -13.20 -57.19 8.42
CA ASN A 287 -12.34 -58.35 8.64
C ASN A 287 -10.83 -58.05 8.48
N MET A 288 -10.44 -56.78 8.31
CA MET A 288 -9.04 -56.37 8.20
C MET A 288 -8.47 -55.92 9.55
N ASP A 289 -7.20 -56.26 9.78
CA ASP A 289 -6.41 -55.89 10.95
C ASP A 289 -6.34 -54.35 11.09
N PRO A 290 -6.60 -53.76 12.27
CA PRO A 290 -6.64 -52.30 12.47
C PRO A 290 -5.38 -51.58 11.98
N ASP A 291 -4.22 -52.22 12.11
CA ASP A 291 -2.93 -51.67 11.67
C ASP A 291 -2.81 -51.56 10.14
N GLU A 292 -3.53 -52.40 9.38
CA GLU A 292 -3.53 -52.32 7.91
C GLU A 292 -4.46 -51.24 7.38
N ILE A 293 -5.55 -50.97 8.10
CA ILE A 293 -6.45 -49.85 7.85
C ILE A 293 -5.69 -48.52 8.03
N GLU A 294 -4.91 -48.39 9.10
CA GLU A 294 -4.10 -47.20 9.39
C GLU A 294 -2.97 -46.98 8.35
N ARG A 295 -2.35 -48.06 7.85
CA ARG A 295 -1.38 -48.01 6.74
C ARG A 295 -1.99 -47.54 5.41
N ARG A 296 -3.28 -47.76 5.15
CA ARG A 296 -3.97 -47.27 3.94
C ARG A 296 -4.35 -45.80 4.04
N TYR A 297 -4.83 -45.36 5.21
CA TYR A 297 -5.11 -43.94 5.44
C TYR A 297 -3.83 -43.09 5.42
N SER A 298 -2.72 -43.63 5.95
CA SER A 298 -1.42 -42.97 5.94
C SER A 298 -0.77 -42.87 4.56
N ARG A 299 -1.15 -43.71 3.58
CA ARG A 299 -0.62 -43.66 2.21
C ARG A 299 -1.24 -42.57 1.34
N ASN A 300 -2.41 -42.04 1.71
CA ASN A 300 -3.16 -41.07 0.89
C ASN A 300 -3.12 -39.64 1.43
N ILE A 301 -2.36 -39.38 2.51
CA ILE A 301 -2.23 -38.03 3.05
C ILE A 301 -0.79 -37.79 3.47
N ASP A 302 0.02 -37.27 2.55
CA ASP A 302 1.31 -36.68 2.92
C ASP A 302 1.07 -35.28 3.51
N VAL A 303 0.59 -35.24 4.76
CA VAL A 303 0.36 -33.99 5.53
C VAL A 303 1.67 -33.45 6.13
N SER A 304 2.82 -34.08 5.85
CA SER A 304 4.07 -33.77 6.55
C SER A 304 4.79 -32.50 6.06
N THR A 305 4.30 -31.83 5.00
CA THR A 305 4.96 -30.65 4.42
C THR A 305 4.26 -29.31 4.66
N VAL A 306 3.19 -29.24 5.45
CA VAL A 306 2.56 -27.95 5.80
C VAL A 306 2.58 -27.70 7.31
N PRO A 307 3.49 -26.87 7.83
CA PRO A 307 3.45 -26.44 9.21
C PRO A 307 2.36 -25.38 9.40
N ILE A 308 1.17 -25.81 9.83
CA ILE A 308 0.03 -24.94 10.20
C ILE A 308 0.30 -24.12 11.49
N GLY A 309 1.42 -24.35 12.19
CA GLY A 309 1.70 -23.72 13.49
C GLY A 309 2.92 -22.80 13.59
N LYS A 310 3.64 -22.52 12.50
CA LYS A 310 4.86 -21.67 12.54
C LYS A 310 5.06 -20.83 11.28
N ILE A 311 4.10 -20.00 10.91
CA ILE A 311 4.47 -18.75 10.23
C ILE A 311 4.99 -17.83 11.33
N ARG A 312 6.20 -18.13 11.84
CA ARG A 312 6.94 -17.19 12.70
C ARG A 312 7.24 -16.00 11.82
N ASN A 313 6.57 -14.90 12.12
CA ASN A 313 6.78 -13.63 11.49
C ASN A 313 8.21 -13.18 11.84
N ARG A 314 9.21 -13.53 11.02
CA ARG A 314 10.64 -13.25 11.27
C ARG A 314 10.87 -11.75 11.52
N ARG A 315 10.06 -10.90 10.91
CA ARG A 315 10.05 -9.46 11.13
C ARG A 315 9.55 -9.07 12.53
N GLN A 316 8.56 -9.77 13.08
CA GLN A 316 8.09 -9.55 14.45
C GLN A 316 9.17 -9.90 15.49
N GLU A 317 9.88 -11.01 15.31
CA GLU A 317 11.02 -11.35 16.19
C GLU A 317 12.19 -10.36 16.02
N GLN A 318 12.45 -9.88 14.80
CA GLN A 318 13.47 -8.85 14.55
C GLN A 318 13.08 -7.51 15.17
N LEU A 319 11.82 -7.09 15.08
CA LEU A 319 11.31 -5.85 15.68
C LEU A 319 11.26 -5.92 17.21
N LEU A 320 10.96 -7.09 17.78
CA LEU A 320 11.02 -7.29 19.24
C LEU A 320 12.47 -7.26 19.74
N ASN A 321 13.41 -7.86 19.01
CA ASN A 321 14.83 -7.83 19.33
C ASN A 321 15.47 -6.45 19.10
N GLU A 322 15.07 -5.72 18.05
CA GLU A 322 15.54 -4.37 17.74
C GLU A 322 14.97 -3.36 18.76
N ASN A 323 13.72 -3.50 19.18
CA ASN A 323 13.17 -2.72 20.28
C ASN A 323 13.84 -3.02 21.62
N ALA A 324 14.17 -4.27 21.92
CA ALA A 324 14.94 -4.63 23.12
C ALA A 324 16.35 -4.02 23.10
N LEU A 325 17.01 -4.00 21.93
CA LEU A 325 18.31 -3.38 21.73
C LEU A 325 18.22 -1.85 21.88
N LEU A 326 17.22 -1.20 21.28
CA LEU A 326 16.96 0.23 21.40
C LEU A 326 16.59 0.65 22.84
N GLN A 327 15.95 -0.22 23.60
CA GLN A 327 15.72 0.00 25.03
C GLN A 327 17.01 -0.11 25.85
N SER A 328 17.93 -1.02 25.50
CA SER A 328 19.24 -1.10 26.15
C SER A 328 20.16 0.09 25.83
N ILE A 329 20.04 0.67 24.62
CA ILE A 329 20.78 1.87 24.18
C ILE A 329 20.36 3.13 24.96
N LYS A 330 19.13 3.17 25.49
CA LYS A 330 18.65 4.31 26.31
C LYS A 330 19.29 4.40 27.71
N MET A 331 20.17 3.46 28.11
CA MET A 331 20.72 3.42 29.47
C MET A 331 22.22 3.73 29.62
N SER A 332 22.97 4.13 28.59
CA SER A 332 24.35 4.63 28.82
C SER A 332 24.89 5.51 27.68
N PRO A 333 25.24 6.79 27.93
CA PRO A 333 25.73 7.72 26.89
C PRO A 333 27.14 7.44 26.35
N GLY A 334 27.85 6.40 26.82
CA GLY A 334 29.29 6.22 26.58
C GLY A 334 29.72 5.32 25.41
N GLN A 335 28.81 4.58 24.77
CA GLN A 335 29.17 3.52 23.79
C GLN A 335 28.65 3.74 22.35
N MET A 336 28.02 4.90 22.08
CA MET A 336 27.28 5.17 20.84
C MET A 336 28.13 5.10 19.56
N ASN A 337 29.38 5.55 19.58
CA ASN A 337 30.17 5.74 18.35
C ASN A 337 30.73 4.43 17.75
N ASN A 338 30.89 3.37 18.55
CA ASN A 338 31.50 2.12 18.10
C ASN A 338 30.46 1.09 17.64
N LEU A 339 29.22 1.12 18.14
CA LEU A 339 28.17 0.15 17.77
C LEU A 339 27.37 0.55 16.52
N GLU A 340 27.19 1.86 16.27
CA GLU A 340 26.41 2.34 15.12
C GLU A 340 27.12 2.04 13.79
N ASN A 341 28.45 2.15 13.77
CA ASN A 341 29.29 1.74 12.63
C ASN A 341 29.26 0.22 12.40
N ASP A 342 29.22 -0.57 13.48
CA ASP A 342 29.22 -2.04 13.46
C ASP A 342 27.87 -2.65 13.05
N TYR A 343 26.78 -1.90 13.26
CA TYR A 343 25.43 -2.27 12.83
C TYR A 343 25.22 -1.97 11.34
N MET A 344 25.77 -0.84 10.87
CA MET A 344 25.75 -0.45 9.46
C MET A 344 26.63 -1.35 8.58
N ASN A 345 27.82 -1.72 9.05
CA ASN A 345 28.73 -2.60 8.29
C ASN A 345 28.19 -4.03 8.12
N ARG A 346 27.43 -4.56 9.10
CA ARG A 346 26.82 -5.91 9.03
C ARG A 346 25.68 -6.05 8.03
N ARG A 347 25.06 -4.94 7.59
CA ARG A 347 24.00 -4.95 6.56
C ARG A 347 24.50 -4.64 5.15
N LEU A 348 25.70 -4.09 5.02
CA LEU A 348 26.28 -3.69 3.73
C LEU A 348 27.19 -4.76 3.10
N ASN A 349 27.81 -5.67 3.88
CA ASN A 349 28.64 -6.77 3.34
C ASN A 349 28.09 -8.17 3.74
N PRO A 350 27.43 -8.91 2.82
CA PRO A 350 26.91 -10.25 3.11
C PRO A 350 28.00 -11.34 3.25
N PHE A 351 29.26 -11.07 2.87
CA PHE A 351 30.30 -12.08 2.66
C PHE A 351 31.47 -12.07 3.66
N GLU A 352 31.54 -11.13 4.62
CA GLU A 352 32.70 -10.99 5.53
C GLU A 352 32.42 -11.26 7.01
N SER A 353 31.43 -12.10 7.35
CA SER A 353 31.23 -12.52 8.75
C SER A 353 31.44 -14.03 8.91
N PRO A 354 32.52 -14.48 9.60
CA PRO A 354 32.74 -15.89 9.93
C PRO A 354 31.76 -16.29 11.04
N SER A 355 30.53 -16.65 10.68
CA SER A 355 29.59 -17.33 11.60
C SER A 355 28.26 -17.76 10.95
N ARG A 356 27.99 -17.45 9.67
CA ARG A 356 26.75 -17.93 9.01
C ARG A 356 26.87 -19.29 8.32
N LEU A 357 28.08 -19.76 8.02
CA LEU A 357 28.30 -21.08 7.40
C LEU A 357 28.23 -22.24 8.42
N ASN A 358 28.58 -22.01 9.68
CA ASN A 358 28.66 -23.09 10.69
C ASN A 358 27.31 -23.63 11.18
N ARG A 359 26.19 -23.03 10.77
CA ARG A 359 24.84 -23.49 11.14
C ARG A 359 24.14 -24.27 10.03
N ARG A 360 24.71 -24.31 8.81
CA ARG A 360 24.09 -24.98 7.66
C ARG A 360 24.73 -26.33 7.31
N TYR A 361 25.99 -26.53 7.70
CA TYR A 361 26.67 -27.81 7.61
C TYR A 361 27.44 -27.98 8.91
N GLY A 362 27.06 -28.95 9.74
CA GLY A 362 27.61 -29.12 11.09
C GLY A 362 29.09 -29.51 11.07
N TYR A 363 29.97 -28.51 10.99
CA TYR A 363 31.41 -28.70 11.13
C TYR A 363 31.85 -28.06 12.44
N SER A 364 32.20 -28.92 13.40
CA SER A 364 32.90 -28.52 14.63
C SER A 364 34.40 -28.66 14.38
N PRO A 365 35.20 -27.60 14.53
CA PRO A 365 36.65 -27.72 14.54
C PRO A 365 37.07 -28.03 15.98
N ASP A 366 36.93 -29.28 16.39
CA ASP A 366 37.61 -29.88 17.55
C ASP A 366 37.36 -31.40 17.50
N ALA A 367 38.15 -32.08 16.67
CA ALA A 367 38.46 -33.53 16.69
C ALA A 367 39.57 -33.82 15.68
#